data_AF-A0A6M4J9Z9-F1
#
_entry.id   AF-A0A6M4J9Z9-F1
#
_cell.length_a   1.000
_cell.length_b   1.000
_cell.length_c   1.000
_cell.angle_alpha   90.00
_cell.angle_beta   90.00
_cell.angle_gamma   90.00
#
_symmetry.space_group_name_H-M   'P 1'
#
loop_
_entity.id
_entity.type
_entity.pdbx_description
1 polymer ?
#
loop_
_entity_poly.entity_id
_entity_poly.type
_entity_poly.pdbx_seq_one_letter_code
_entity_poly.pdbx_strand_id
1 'polypeptide(L)'
;MYWNNRITIKITLAGLMLALAIVCDLIGQFIPFNGFLKFNLSLIFTLASFRFIGIWWGILVLLIMLFIGPSYSAFGYDILGLLGHGMLIVSQAIFILFYLIFYNYLTKLLKNKKPFKVELISNLASLSLANVCATIALVIINVFVVTPLYFYLFKVIKTPGFTEMVNSYDKVKGLFFYIPNYLLASTIVYGTFNLVNFAINSILLTSILTFDLKLGFSKYLQNNNKKIKKESLCQTSNTTKMK
;
A
#
# COMPACT_ATOMS: atom_id res chain seq x y z
N MET A 1 -16.04 12.80 22.81
CA MET A 1 -14.94 12.51 21.87
C MET A 1 -13.91 11.57 22.51
N TYR A 2 -14.34 10.36 22.94
CA TYR A 2 -13.50 9.38 23.67
C TYR A 2 -13.86 7.96 23.20
N TRP A 3 -13.62 7.69 21.92
CA TRP A 3 -13.48 6.32 21.37
C TRP A 3 -11.99 5.99 21.15
N ASN A 4 -11.17 6.67 21.96
CA ASN A 4 -9.72 6.72 21.94
C ASN A 4 -9.06 5.58 22.76
N ASN A 5 -9.80 4.79 23.54
CA ASN A 5 -9.21 4.16 24.74
C ASN A 5 -8.90 2.66 24.72
N ARG A 6 -8.96 1.98 23.57
CA ARG A 6 -8.31 0.64 23.44
C ARG A 6 -7.10 0.72 22.53
N ILE A 7 -6.23 1.66 22.88
CA ILE A 7 -4.91 1.82 22.25
C ILE A 7 -4.19 0.47 22.21
N THR A 8 -4.30 -0.33 23.28
CA THR A 8 -3.75 -1.69 23.33
C THR A 8 -4.18 -2.57 22.16
N ILE A 9 -5.47 -2.65 21.83
CA ILE A 9 -5.94 -3.48 20.69
C ILE A 9 -5.40 -2.94 19.36
N LYS A 10 -5.38 -1.60 19.19
CA LYS A 10 -4.85 -1.00 17.95
C LYS A 10 -3.35 -1.25 17.80
N ILE A 11 -2.59 -1.15 18.89
CA ILE A 11 -1.16 -1.50 18.93
C ILE A 11 -0.98 -2.98 18.57
N THR A 12 -1.72 -3.89 19.21
CA THR A 12 -1.62 -5.33 18.95
C THR A 12 -1.95 -5.65 17.49
N LEU A 13 -3.03 -5.09 16.94
CA LEU A 13 -3.40 -5.29 15.54
C LEU A 13 -2.39 -4.65 14.57
N ALA A 14 -1.88 -3.46 14.87
CA ALA A 14 -0.89 -2.81 14.03
C ALA A 14 0.43 -3.60 14.01
N GLY A 15 0.86 -4.11 15.17
CA GLY A 15 2.02 -5.00 15.28
C GLY A 15 1.82 -6.31 14.50
N LEU A 16 0.63 -6.92 14.59
CA LEU A 16 0.29 -8.11 13.81
C LEU A 16 0.33 -7.83 12.30
N MET A 17 -0.29 -6.75 11.84
CA MET A 17 -0.29 -6.37 10.43
C MET A 17 1.10 -6.01 9.92
N LEU A 18 1.93 -5.35 10.74
CA LEU A 18 3.32 -5.07 10.42
C LEU A 18 4.12 -6.37 10.29
N ALA A 19 3.99 -7.31 11.22
CA ALA A 19 4.68 -8.60 11.13
C ALA A 19 4.31 -9.36 9.85
N LEU A 20 3.02 -9.39 9.51
CA LEU A 20 2.54 -10.01 8.26
C LEU A 20 3.03 -9.24 7.02
N ALA A 21 3.08 -7.91 7.06
CA ALA A 21 3.63 -7.10 5.99
C ALA A 21 5.12 -7.41 5.75
N ILE A 22 5.93 -7.53 6.80
CA ILE A 22 7.35 -7.89 6.71
C ILE A 22 7.51 -9.28 6.10
N VAL A 23 6.79 -10.28 6.61
CA VAL A 23 6.85 -11.67 6.08
C VAL A 23 6.47 -11.70 4.60
N CYS A 24 5.43 -10.97 4.18
CA CYS A 24 5.04 -10.93 2.78
C CYS A 24 5.98 -10.11 1.88
N ASP A 25 6.65 -9.09 2.41
CA ASP A 25 7.71 -8.40 1.66
C ASP A 25 8.93 -9.32 1.46
N LEU A 26 9.30 -10.10 2.47
CA LEU A 26 10.33 -11.14 2.36
C LEU A 26 9.99 -12.18 1.29
N ILE A 27 8.75 -12.69 1.29
CA ILE A 27 8.28 -13.61 0.25
C ILE A 27 8.36 -12.96 -1.14
N GLY A 28 8.00 -11.67 -1.24
CA GLY A 28 8.07 -10.90 -2.48
C GLY A 28 9.48 -10.81 -3.09
N GLN A 29 10.54 -10.93 -2.28
CA GLN A 29 11.92 -10.95 -2.78
C GLN A 29 12.23 -12.17 -3.65
N PHE A 30 11.54 -13.30 -3.44
CA PHE A 30 11.71 -14.52 -4.23
C PHE A 30 10.93 -14.52 -5.55
N ILE A 31 10.19 -13.45 -5.84
CA ILE A 31 9.42 -13.29 -7.08
C ILE A 31 9.93 -12.03 -7.81
N PRO A 32 11.16 -12.06 -8.37
CA PRO A 32 11.69 -10.94 -9.12
C PRO A 32 10.99 -10.82 -10.49
N PHE A 33 10.78 -9.59 -10.93
CA PHE A 33 10.38 -9.23 -12.27
C PHE A 33 11.53 -8.44 -12.92
N ASN A 34 12.15 -9.01 -13.95
CA ASN A 34 13.19 -8.34 -14.73
C ASN A 34 14.40 -7.83 -13.91
N GLY A 35 14.79 -8.54 -12.85
CA GLY A 35 16.03 -8.32 -12.08
C GLY A 35 16.05 -7.15 -11.09
N PHE A 36 15.31 -6.06 -11.34
CA PHE A 36 15.27 -4.87 -10.46
C PHE A 36 13.89 -4.53 -9.90
N LEU A 37 12.81 -5.18 -10.39
CA LEU A 37 11.47 -5.04 -9.85
C LEU A 37 11.12 -6.30 -9.06
N LYS A 38 10.36 -6.16 -7.96
CA LYS A 38 9.90 -7.28 -7.13
C LYS A 38 8.43 -7.12 -6.78
N PHE A 39 7.68 -8.22 -6.78
CA PHE A 39 6.27 -8.16 -6.37
C PHE A 39 6.13 -7.76 -4.91
N ASN A 40 5.16 -6.91 -4.61
CA ASN A 40 4.97 -6.34 -3.29
C ASN A 40 3.67 -6.83 -2.65
N LEU A 41 3.73 -7.99 -2.01
CA LEU A 41 2.58 -8.59 -1.31
C LEU A 41 2.29 -7.93 0.04
N SER A 42 3.22 -7.17 0.59
CA SER A 42 3.02 -6.47 1.87
C SER A 42 1.94 -5.38 1.78
N LEU A 43 1.63 -4.91 0.56
CA LEU A 43 0.53 -3.97 0.28
C LEU A 43 -0.82 -4.45 0.83
N ILE A 44 -1.07 -5.76 0.84
CA ILE A 44 -2.33 -6.34 1.35
C ILE A 44 -2.53 -5.94 2.82
N PHE A 45 -1.50 -6.15 3.64
CA PHE A 45 -1.57 -5.92 5.09
C PHE A 45 -1.42 -4.44 5.44
N THR A 46 -0.66 -3.67 4.67
CA THR A 46 -0.61 -2.22 4.86
C THR A 46 -1.95 -1.59 4.53
N LEU A 47 -2.60 -1.93 3.41
CA LEU A 47 -3.95 -1.45 3.11
C LEU A 47 -4.97 -1.90 4.16
N ALA A 48 -4.91 -3.16 4.60
CA ALA A 48 -5.77 -3.65 5.68
C ALA A 48 -5.60 -2.82 6.98
N SER A 49 -4.37 -2.40 7.29
CA SER A 49 -4.10 -1.51 8.45
C SER A 49 -4.79 -0.16 8.31
N PHE A 50 -4.70 0.47 7.14
CA PHE A 50 -5.40 1.71 6.84
C PHE A 50 -6.92 1.56 6.97
N ARG A 51 -7.46 0.44 6.49
CA ARG A 51 -8.89 0.18 6.43
C ARG A 51 -9.51 -0.18 7.77
N PHE A 52 -8.89 -1.08 8.53
CA PHE A 52 -9.48 -1.66 9.74
C PHE A 52 -9.04 -0.96 11.03
N ILE A 53 -7.80 -0.49 11.10
CA ILE A 53 -7.23 0.09 12.33
C ILE A 53 -7.32 1.63 12.28
N GLY A 54 -7.03 2.20 11.11
CA GLY A 54 -7.20 3.61 10.79
C GLY A 54 -5.96 4.23 10.13
N ILE A 55 -6.14 5.43 9.58
CA ILE A 55 -5.13 6.14 8.76
C ILE A 55 -3.78 6.31 9.48
N TRP A 56 -3.79 6.75 10.74
CA TRP A 56 -2.55 7.03 11.50
C TRP A 56 -1.76 5.75 11.80
N TRP A 57 -2.45 4.65 12.09
CA TRP A 57 -1.80 3.36 12.31
C TRP A 57 -1.27 2.77 11.02
N GLY A 58 -1.98 2.94 9.90
CA GLY A 58 -1.47 2.59 8.58
C GLY A 58 -0.21 3.37 8.19
N ILE A 59 -0.18 4.68 8.45
CA ILE A 59 1.01 5.52 8.25
C ILE A 59 2.17 5.04 9.12
N LEU A 60 1.92 4.74 10.39
CA LEU A 60 2.95 4.21 11.29
C LEU A 60 3.51 2.88 10.78
N VAL A 61 2.66 1.96 10.32
CA VAL A 61 3.10 0.68 9.71
C VAL A 61 3.97 0.94 8.48
N LEU A 62 3.58 1.85 7.58
CA LEU A 62 4.38 2.22 6.42
C LEU A 62 5.74 2.81 6.80
N LEU A 63 5.77 3.71 7.79
CA LEU A 63 7.03 4.34 8.24
C LEU A 63 7.96 3.31 8.88
N ILE A 64 7.44 2.41 9.72
CA ILE A 64 8.26 1.36 10.32
C ILE A 64 8.80 0.40 9.24
N MET A 65 8.00 0.07 8.23
CA MET A 65 8.46 -0.69 7.06
C MET A 65 9.61 0.01 6.32
N LEU A 66 9.66 1.36 6.29
CA LEU A 66 10.77 2.09 5.65
C LEU A 66 12.08 1.86 6.39
N PHE A 67 12.03 1.87 7.71
CA PHE A 67 13.22 1.76 8.55
C PHE A 67 13.68 0.31 8.71
N ILE A 68 12.76 -0.65 8.77
CA ILE A 68 13.09 -2.08 8.93
C ILE A 68 13.39 -2.73 7.58
N GLY A 69 12.69 -2.33 6.51
CA GLY A 69 12.82 -2.91 5.17
C GLY A 69 14.26 -3.16 4.71
N PRO A 70 15.13 -2.13 4.73
CA PRO A 70 16.52 -2.26 4.32
C PRO A 70 17.30 -3.34 5.07
N SER A 71 16.98 -3.62 6.35
CA SER A 71 17.74 -4.56 7.20
C SER A 71 17.75 -6.00 6.70
N TYR A 72 16.73 -6.41 5.93
CA TYR A 72 16.60 -7.75 5.36
C TYR A 72 16.70 -7.74 3.83
N SER A 73 17.24 -6.67 3.25
CA SER A 73 17.47 -6.56 1.82
C SER A 73 18.91 -6.93 1.45
N ALA A 74 19.13 -7.42 0.24
CA ALA A 74 20.48 -7.77 -0.24
C ALA A 74 21.47 -6.58 -0.21
N PHE A 75 20.97 -5.35 -0.37
CA PHE A 75 21.76 -4.13 -0.32
C PHE A 75 21.84 -3.49 1.08
N GLY A 76 21.17 -4.07 2.08
CA GLY A 76 21.15 -3.51 3.44
C GLY A 76 20.67 -2.07 3.48
N TYR A 77 21.32 -1.26 4.33
CA TYR A 77 21.12 0.19 4.45
C TYR A 77 21.96 1.02 3.47
N ASP A 78 22.53 0.40 2.42
CA ASP A 78 23.17 1.16 1.34
C ASP A 78 22.15 2.04 0.62
N ILE A 79 22.63 3.08 -0.08
CA ILE A 79 21.80 4.07 -0.78
C ILE A 79 20.86 3.42 -1.80
N LEU A 80 21.29 2.31 -2.42
CA LEU A 80 20.46 1.51 -3.32
C LEU A 80 19.36 0.75 -2.58
N GLY A 81 19.68 0.16 -1.41
CA GLY A 81 18.71 -0.52 -0.56
C GLY A 81 17.65 0.45 -0.03
N LEU A 82 18.08 1.65 0.38
CA LEU A 82 17.21 2.75 0.79
C LEU A 82 16.33 3.26 -0.35
N LEU A 83 16.88 3.45 -1.55
CA LEU A 83 16.11 3.86 -2.73
C LEU A 83 15.03 2.82 -3.08
N GLY A 84 15.40 1.53 -3.07
CA GLY A 84 14.48 0.43 -3.37
C GLY A 84 13.30 0.37 -2.37
N HIS A 85 13.58 0.44 -1.07
CA HIS A 85 12.52 0.44 -0.04
C HIS A 85 11.73 1.74 -0.02
N GLY A 86 12.38 2.87 -0.26
CA GLY A 86 11.70 4.15 -0.45
C GLY A 86 10.66 4.08 -1.57
N MET A 87 11.06 3.53 -2.72
CA MET A 87 10.16 3.36 -3.86
C MET A 87 9.05 2.36 -3.62
N LEU A 88 9.33 1.30 -2.88
CA LEU A 88 8.32 0.35 -2.44
C LEU A 88 7.22 1.05 -1.64
N ILE A 89 7.59 1.95 -0.72
CA ILE A 89 6.64 2.66 0.14
C ILE A 89 5.92 3.76 -0.61
N VAL A 90 6.60 4.49 -1.50
CA VAL A 90 5.95 5.44 -2.41
C VAL A 90 4.87 4.73 -3.24
N SER A 91 5.17 3.55 -3.78
CA SER A 91 4.22 2.73 -4.53
C SER A 91 3.00 2.35 -3.70
N GLN A 92 3.20 1.86 -2.48
CA GLN A 92 2.08 1.52 -1.59
C GLN A 92 1.26 2.75 -1.20
N ALA A 93 1.92 3.86 -0.83
CA ALA A 93 1.24 5.07 -0.41
C ALA A 93 0.37 5.65 -1.54
N ILE A 94 0.86 5.68 -2.78
CA ILE A 94 0.09 6.13 -3.94
C ILE A 94 -1.13 5.25 -4.18
N PHE A 95 -0.96 3.92 -4.16
CA PHE A 95 -2.07 2.98 -4.35
C PHE A 95 -3.13 3.12 -3.25
N ILE A 96 -2.70 3.14 -1.99
CA ILE A 96 -3.58 3.30 -0.82
C ILE A 96 -4.33 4.62 -0.89
N LEU A 97 -3.65 5.72 -1.23
CA LEU A 97 -4.24 7.04 -1.36
C LEU A 97 -5.36 7.04 -2.42
N PHE A 98 -5.08 6.56 -3.63
CA PHE A 98 -6.09 6.49 -4.69
C PHE A 98 -7.26 5.59 -4.29
N TYR A 99 -6.99 4.42 -3.69
CA TYR A 99 -8.03 3.53 -3.19
C TYR A 99 -8.94 4.23 -2.17
N LEU A 100 -8.37 4.92 -1.17
CA LEU A 100 -9.16 5.60 -0.14
C LEU A 100 -10.01 6.74 -0.73
N ILE A 101 -9.48 7.50 -1.69
CA ILE A 101 -10.21 8.56 -2.40
C ILE A 101 -11.40 7.96 -3.15
N PHE A 102 -11.17 6.97 -4.01
CA PHE A 102 -12.22 6.34 -4.82
C PHE A 102 -13.26 5.62 -3.96
N TYR A 103 -12.82 4.92 -2.91
CA TYR A 103 -13.72 4.21 -2.00
C TYR A 103 -14.66 5.19 -1.29
N ASN A 104 -14.12 6.28 -0.73
CA ASN A 104 -14.93 7.30 -0.07
C ASN A 104 -15.88 8.01 -1.05
N TYR A 105 -15.47 8.20 -2.30
CA TYR A 105 -16.31 8.81 -3.33
C TYR A 105 -17.46 7.88 -3.76
N LEU A 106 -17.14 6.63 -4.11
CA LEU A 106 -18.12 5.66 -4.61
C LEU A 106 -19.13 5.25 -3.53
N THR A 107 -18.70 5.07 -2.29
CA THR A 107 -19.63 4.77 -1.19
C THR A 107 -20.61 5.90 -0.93
N LYS A 108 -20.19 7.17 -1.08
CA LYS A 108 -21.09 8.32 -0.99
C LYS A 108 -22.13 8.35 -2.10
N LEU A 109 -21.74 8.00 -3.33
CA LEU A 109 -22.65 7.94 -4.48
C LEU A 109 -23.70 6.81 -4.35
N LEU A 110 -23.32 5.68 -3.75
CA LEU A 110 -24.15 4.47 -3.71
C LEU A 110 -24.98 4.32 -2.43
N LYS A 111 -25.10 5.35 -1.59
CA LYS A 111 -25.76 5.33 -0.26
C LYS A 111 -27.19 4.74 -0.24
N ASN A 112 -27.93 4.81 -1.36
CA ASN A 112 -29.34 4.39 -1.41
C ASN A 112 -29.53 2.87 -1.60
N LYS A 113 -28.45 2.08 -1.77
CA LYS A 113 -28.53 0.63 -2.02
C LYS A 113 -28.26 -0.19 -0.75
N LYS A 114 -28.56 -1.50 -0.80
CA LYS A 114 -28.30 -2.45 0.31
C LYS A 114 -26.81 -2.38 0.74
N PRO A 115 -26.52 -2.34 2.06
CA PRO A 115 -25.17 -2.03 2.56
C PRO A 115 -24.11 -3.03 2.10
N PHE A 116 -24.44 -4.31 2.00
CA PHE A 116 -23.52 -5.35 1.53
C PHE A 116 -23.12 -5.16 0.05
N LYS A 117 -24.10 -4.93 -0.82
CA LYS A 117 -23.84 -4.76 -2.27
C LYS A 117 -23.06 -3.47 -2.54
N VAL A 118 -23.36 -2.39 -1.81
CA VAL A 118 -22.64 -1.12 -1.90
C VAL A 118 -21.17 -1.31 -1.57
N GLU A 119 -20.88 -1.98 -0.46
CA GLU A 119 -19.51 -2.18 0.00
C GLU A 119 -18.69 -3.03 -0.99
N LEU A 120 -19.27 -4.14 -1.48
CA LEU A 120 -18.60 -5.02 -2.45
C LEU A 120 -18.31 -4.30 -3.77
N ILE A 121 -19.31 -3.62 -4.34
CA ILE A 121 -19.16 -2.89 -5.61
C ILE A 121 -18.17 -1.74 -5.44
N SER A 122 -18.26 -1.00 -4.34
CA SER A 122 -17.34 0.12 -4.08
C SER A 122 -15.91 -0.36 -3.95
N ASN A 123 -15.65 -1.47 -3.24
CA ASN A 123 -14.32 -2.04 -3.11
C ASN A 123 -13.75 -2.50 -4.46
N LEU A 124 -14.51 -3.29 -5.23
CA LEU A 124 -14.09 -3.74 -6.56
C LEU A 124 -13.78 -2.58 -7.50
N ALA A 125 -14.70 -1.62 -7.61
CA ALA A 125 -14.51 -0.46 -8.49
C ALA A 125 -13.35 0.43 -8.03
N SER A 126 -13.19 0.62 -6.72
CA SER A 126 -12.11 1.46 -6.16
C SER A 126 -10.74 0.83 -6.33
N LEU A 127 -10.61 -0.48 -6.16
CA LEU A 127 -9.36 -1.21 -6.39
C LEU A 127 -8.98 -1.17 -7.88
N SER A 128 -9.93 -1.38 -8.78
CA SER A 128 -9.70 -1.28 -10.23
C SER A 128 -9.25 0.12 -10.65
N LEU A 129 -9.95 1.16 -10.20
CA LEU A 129 -9.57 2.55 -10.50
C LEU A 129 -8.22 2.93 -9.87
N ALA A 130 -7.98 2.52 -8.61
CA ALA A 130 -6.71 2.76 -7.94
C ALA A 130 -5.54 2.08 -8.66
N ASN A 131 -5.73 0.86 -9.18
CA ASN A 131 -4.72 0.16 -9.96
C ASN A 131 -4.29 0.98 -11.19
N VAL A 132 -5.24 1.45 -11.99
CA VAL A 132 -4.96 2.24 -13.20
C VAL A 132 -4.27 3.55 -12.84
N CYS A 133 -4.82 4.32 -11.90
CA CYS A 133 -4.25 5.62 -11.52
C CYS A 133 -2.87 5.49 -10.85
N ALA A 134 -2.68 4.51 -9.96
CA ALA A 134 -1.40 4.27 -9.32
C ALA A 134 -0.33 3.81 -10.32
N THR A 135 -0.72 2.98 -11.30
CA THR A 135 0.18 2.55 -12.37
C THR A 135 0.66 3.74 -13.20
N ILE A 136 -0.24 4.62 -13.63
CA ILE A 136 0.12 5.83 -14.39
C ILE A 136 1.07 6.72 -13.56
N ALA A 137 0.74 6.98 -12.30
CA ALA A 137 1.58 7.80 -11.42
C ALA A 137 2.97 7.20 -11.24
N LEU A 138 3.08 5.89 -11.02
CA LEU A 138 4.36 5.21 -10.84
C LEU A 138 5.18 5.08 -12.11
N VAL A 139 4.54 4.94 -13.28
CA VAL A 139 5.24 5.01 -14.56
C VAL A 139 5.91 6.38 -14.70
N ILE A 140 5.19 7.47 -14.44
CA ILE A 140 5.75 8.84 -14.50
C ILE A 140 6.94 8.97 -13.53
N ILE A 141 6.74 8.60 -12.26
CA ILE A 141 7.80 8.68 -11.25
C ILE A 141 9.02 7.84 -11.65
N ASN A 142 8.81 6.61 -12.12
CA ASN A 142 9.89 5.72 -12.50
C ASN A 142 10.65 6.23 -13.72
N VAL A 143 9.95 6.69 -14.76
CA VAL A 143 10.55 7.19 -16.00
C VAL A 143 11.41 8.43 -15.77
N PHE A 144 10.88 9.39 -15.00
CA PHE A 144 11.50 10.72 -14.88
C PHE A 144 12.43 10.87 -13.68
N VAL A 145 12.25 10.08 -12.61
CA VAL A 145 12.98 10.28 -11.35
C VAL A 145 13.79 9.05 -10.98
N VAL A 146 13.13 7.90 -10.82
CA VAL A 146 13.75 6.74 -10.17
C VAL A 146 14.75 6.05 -11.08
N THR A 147 14.41 5.85 -12.35
CA THR A 147 15.29 5.15 -13.28
C THR A 147 16.56 5.95 -13.54
N PRO A 148 16.52 7.26 -13.84
CA PRO A 148 17.73 8.08 -13.93
C PRO A 148 18.54 8.05 -12.63
N LEU A 149 17.89 8.18 -11.47
CA LEU A 149 18.59 8.14 -10.18
C LEU A 149 19.25 6.79 -9.92
N TYR A 150 18.57 5.68 -10.22
CA TYR A 150 19.09 4.32 -10.08
C TYR A 150 20.35 4.13 -10.93
N PHE A 151 20.30 4.45 -12.22
CA PHE A 151 21.46 4.29 -13.10
C PHE A 151 22.60 5.26 -12.79
N TYR A 152 22.30 6.43 -12.22
CA TYR A 152 23.30 7.33 -11.70
C TYR A 152 24.02 6.73 -10.49
N LEU A 153 23.29 6.13 -9.54
CA LEU A 153 23.90 5.45 -8.38
C LEU A 153 24.77 4.25 -8.79
N PHE A 154 24.41 3.54 -9.86
CA PHE A 154 25.23 2.50 -10.48
C PHE A 154 26.38 3.03 -11.36
N LYS A 155 26.58 4.34 -11.45
CA LYS A 155 27.61 5.00 -12.27
C LYS A 155 27.52 4.68 -13.77
N VAL A 156 26.34 4.33 -14.27
CA VAL A 156 26.09 4.07 -15.70
C VAL A 156 25.93 5.38 -16.46
N ILE A 157 25.33 6.39 -15.81
CA ILE A 157 25.14 7.74 -16.33
C ILE A 157 25.80 8.78 -15.42
N LYS A 158 26.15 9.94 -15.98
CA LYS A 158 26.90 10.99 -15.26
C LYS A 158 26.04 11.86 -14.36
N THR A 159 24.77 12.05 -14.69
CA THR A 159 23.83 12.90 -13.92
C THR A 159 22.50 12.18 -13.77
N PRO A 160 21.75 12.39 -12.66
CA PRO A 160 20.46 11.74 -12.40
C PRO A 160 19.32 12.44 -13.19
N GLY A 161 19.55 12.75 -14.47
CA GLY A 161 18.64 13.49 -15.33
C GLY A 161 17.97 12.60 -16.38
N PHE A 162 16.71 12.88 -16.67
CA PHE A 162 15.98 12.21 -17.76
C PHE A 162 16.71 12.31 -19.11
N THR A 163 17.21 13.49 -19.46
CA THR A 163 17.92 13.71 -20.74
C THR A 163 19.17 12.83 -20.86
N GLU A 164 19.96 12.74 -19.79
CA GLU A 164 21.15 11.90 -19.76
C GLU A 164 20.79 10.42 -19.88
N MET A 165 19.70 10.00 -19.22
CA MET A 165 19.18 8.64 -19.30
C MET A 165 18.78 8.26 -20.74
N VAL A 166 18.09 9.16 -21.45
CA VAL A 166 17.72 8.95 -22.86
C VAL A 166 18.96 8.82 -23.75
N ASN A 167 19.95 9.69 -23.56
CA ASN A 167 21.18 9.68 -24.36
C ASN A 167 22.06 8.44 -24.10
N SER A 168 21.99 7.87 -22.90
CA SER A 168 22.74 6.68 -22.50
C SER A 168 21.93 5.38 -22.60
N TYR A 169 20.71 5.43 -23.15
CA TYR A 169 19.78 4.30 -23.12
C TYR A 169 20.33 3.03 -23.79
N ASP A 170 21.11 3.17 -24.86
CA ASP A 170 21.70 2.02 -25.56
C ASP A 170 22.54 1.11 -24.64
N LYS A 171 23.14 1.68 -23.57
CA LYS A 171 23.94 0.92 -22.59
C LYS A 171 23.09 0.02 -21.69
N VAL A 172 21.82 0.35 -21.49
CA VAL A 172 20.93 -0.34 -20.55
C VAL A 172 19.75 -1.02 -21.24
N LYS A 173 19.68 -0.94 -22.57
CA LYS A 173 18.57 -1.41 -23.39
C LYS A 173 18.18 -2.88 -23.15
N GLY A 174 19.14 -3.71 -22.75
CA GLY A 174 18.91 -5.11 -22.37
C GLY A 174 17.95 -5.27 -21.19
N LEU A 175 17.98 -4.35 -20.22
CA LEU A 175 17.04 -4.31 -19.08
C LEU A 175 15.63 -3.90 -19.48
N PHE A 176 15.44 -3.42 -20.71
CA PHE A 176 14.16 -2.95 -21.23
C PHE A 176 13.73 -3.74 -22.48
N PHE A 177 14.07 -5.03 -22.51
CA PHE A 177 13.71 -5.98 -23.56
C PHE A 177 14.12 -5.53 -24.98
N TYR A 178 15.23 -4.80 -25.09
CA TYR A 178 15.75 -4.32 -26.37
C TYR A 178 14.79 -3.42 -27.18
N ILE A 179 13.79 -2.79 -26.54
CA ILE A 179 12.87 -1.86 -27.21
C ILE A 179 13.65 -0.58 -27.60
N PRO A 180 13.57 -0.07 -28.85
CA PRO A 180 14.42 1.04 -29.32
C PRO A 180 14.26 2.38 -28.60
N ASN A 181 13.08 2.68 -28.07
CA ASN A 181 12.76 3.98 -27.48
C ASN A 181 12.64 3.86 -25.95
N TYR A 182 13.44 4.63 -25.19
CA TYR A 182 13.46 4.60 -23.72
C TYR A 182 12.09 4.85 -23.08
N LEU A 183 11.35 5.86 -23.56
CA LEU A 183 10.03 6.23 -23.01
C LEU A 183 9.03 5.10 -23.21
N LEU A 184 8.97 4.56 -24.42
CA LEU A 184 8.09 3.43 -24.75
C LEU A 184 8.47 2.20 -23.91
N ALA A 185 9.75 1.89 -23.87
CA ALA A 185 10.26 0.71 -23.17
C ALA A 185 9.97 0.78 -21.67
N SER A 186 10.33 1.90 -21.03
CA SER A 186 10.08 2.12 -19.60
C SER A 186 8.59 2.12 -19.29
N THR A 187 7.76 2.73 -20.14
CA THR A 187 6.31 2.74 -19.96
C THR A 187 5.73 1.32 -20.00
N ILE A 188 6.16 0.49 -20.95
CA ILE A 188 5.72 -0.90 -21.06
C ILE A 188 6.19 -1.71 -19.85
N VAL A 189 7.48 -1.66 -19.53
CA VAL A 189 8.06 -2.45 -18.42
C VAL A 189 7.42 -2.08 -17.09
N TYR A 190 7.42 -0.80 -16.73
CA TYR A 190 6.84 -0.35 -15.45
C TYR A 190 5.32 -0.43 -15.46
N GLY A 191 4.66 -0.15 -16.58
CA GLY A 191 3.21 -0.21 -16.73
C GLY A 191 2.69 -1.63 -16.52
N THR A 192 3.25 -2.60 -17.25
CA THR A 192 2.89 -4.01 -17.12
C THR A 192 3.21 -4.52 -15.71
N PHE A 193 4.40 -4.24 -15.19
CA PHE A 193 4.78 -4.67 -13.85
C PHE A 193 3.82 -4.14 -12.77
N ASN A 194 3.59 -2.82 -12.72
CA ASN A 194 2.74 -2.21 -11.70
C ASN A 194 1.29 -2.69 -11.82
N LEU A 195 0.76 -2.81 -13.04
CA LEU A 195 -0.61 -3.26 -13.27
C LEU A 195 -0.81 -4.70 -12.78
N VAL A 196 0.11 -5.61 -13.10
CA VAL A 196 0.05 -7.01 -12.65
C VAL A 196 0.24 -7.08 -11.14
N ASN A 197 1.22 -6.37 -10.58
CA ASN A 197 1.49 -6.34 -9.14
C ASN A 197 0.27 -5.86 -8.34
N PHE A 198 -0.35 -4.77 -8.76
CA PHE A 198 -1.56 -4.26 -8.10
C PHE A 198 -2.80 -5.09 -8.39
N ALA A 199 -2.91 -5.73 -9.55
CA ALA A 199 -4.02 -6.65 -9.84
C ALA A 199 -3.99 -7.86 -8.90
N ILE A 200 -2.83 -8.50 -8.71
CA ILE A 200 -2.65 -9.62 -7.77
C ILE A 200 -3.05 -9.19 -6.36
N ASN A 201 -2.53 -8.05 -5.89
CA ASN A 201 -2.88 -7.49 -4.58
C ASN A 201 -4.38 -7.21 -4.46
N SER A 202 -5.00 -6.64 -5.50
CA SER A 202 -6.43 -6.30 -5.53
C SER A 202 -7.32 -7.54 -5.43
N ILE A 203 -6.95 -8.64 -6.10
CA ILE A 203 -7.68 -9.91 -6.02
C ILE A 203 -7.64 -10.45 -4.59
N LEU A 204 -6.46 -10.52 -3.98
CA LEU A 204 -6.28 -11.02 -2.62
C LEU A 204 -7.01 -10.15 -1.59
N LEU A 205 -6.90 -8.82 -1.73
CA LEU A 205 -7.63 -7.86 -0.90
C LEU A 205 -9.13 -8.01 -1.02
N THR A 206 -9.66 -8.16 -2.23
CA THR A 206 -11.09 -8.36 -2.45
C THR A 206 -11.59 -9.63 -1.76
N SER A 207 -10.82 -10.72 -1.81
CA SER A 207 -11.14 -11.97 -1.11
C SER A 207 -11.21 -11.77 0.41
N ILE A 208 -10.21 -11.10 1.00
CA ILE A 208 -10.16 -10.79 2.43
C ILE A 208 -11.35 -9.91 2.85
N LEU A 209 -11.60 -8.83 2.11
CA LEU A 209 -12.70 -7.90 2.39
C LEU A 209 -14.07 -8.59 2.25
N THR A 210 -14.25 -9.44 1.24
CA THR A 210 -15.50 -10.18 1.05
C THR A 210 -15.75 -11.17 2.19
N PHE A 211 -14.70 -11.81 2.69
CA PHE A 211 -14.78 -12.71 3.84
C PHE A 211 -15.19 -11.97 5.12
N ASP A 212 -14.56 -10.81 5.41
CA ASP A 212 -14.94 -9.94 6.53
C ASP A 212 -16.41 -9.50 6.44
N LEU A 213 -16.88 -9.13 5.24
CA LEU A 213 -18.27 -8.69 5.05
C LEU A 213 -19.30 -9.80 5.27
N LYS A 214 -18.97 -11.04 4.91
CA LYS A 214 -19.84 -12.20 5.14
C LYS A 214 -19.89 -12.58 6.61
N LEU A 215 -18.75 -12.59 7.29
CA LEU A 215 -18.69 -12.95 8.71
C LEU A 215 -19.10 -11.82 9.65
N GLY A 216 -19.09 -10.58 9.18
CA GLY A 216 -19.40 -9.40 9.99
C GLY A 216 -18.38 -9.14 11.09
N PHE A 217 -17.13 -9.60 10.93
CA PHE A 217 -16.10 -9.50 11.96
C PHE A 217 -15.80 -8.04 12.33
N SER A 218 -15.64 -7.17 11.35
CA SER A 218 -15.50 -5.72 11.56
C SER A 218 -16.69 -5.10 12.31
N LYS A 219 -17.93 -5.50 11.99
CA LYS A 219 -19.15 -5.02 12.69
C LYS A 219 -19.20 -5.51 14.14
N TYR A 220 -18.80 -6.75 14.38
CA TYR A 220 -18.74 -7.33 15.72
C TYR A 220 -17.75 -6.55 16.61
N LEU A 221 -16.55 -6.26 16.10
CA LEU A 221 -15.56 -5.43 16.80
C LEU A 221 -16.08 -4.02 17.09
N GLN A 222 -16.78 -3.40 16.15
CA GLN A 222 -17.39 -2.08 16.36
C GLN A 222 -18.54 -2.11 17.37
N ASN A 223 -19.42 -3.10 17.33
CA ASN A 223 -20.58 -3.17 18.23
C ASN A 223 -20.19 -3.44 19.68
N ASN A 224 -19.24 -4.34 19.92
CA ASN A 224 -18.73 -4.59 21.27
C ASN A 224 -18.14 -3.33 21.90
N ASN A 225 -17.45 -2.49 21.12
CA ASN A 225 -16.93 -1.22 21.60
C ASN A 225 -18.03 -0.21 21.98
N LYS A 226 -19.19 -0.21 21.30
CA LYS A 226 -20.36 0.62 21.68
C LYS A 226 -20.98 0.16 22.99
N LYS A 227 -21.14 -1.15 23.17
CA LYS A 227 -21.75 -1.72 24.38
C LYS A 227 -20.95 -1.36 25.62
N ILE A 228 -19.64 -1.60 25.60
CA ILE A 228 -18.74 -1.36 26.74
C ILE A 228 -18.71 0.12 27.15
N LYS A 229 -18.72 1.04 26.17
CA LYS A 229 -18.77 2.48 26.48
C LYS A 229 -20.08 2.89 27.18
N LYS A 230 -21.21 2.27 26.81
CA LYS A 230 -22.49 2.55 27.43
C LYS A 230 -22.48 2.12 28.90
N GLU A 231 -21.90 0.95 29.19
CA GLU A 231 -21.76 0.41 30.54
C GLU A 231 -20.86 1.29 31.42
N SER A 232 -19.71 1.76 30.91
CA SER A 232 -18.81 2.64 31.67
C SER A 232 -19.44 4.00 32.01
N LEU A 233 -20.27 4.56 31.12
CA LEU A 233 -20.94 5.84 31.37
C LEU A 233 -22.03 5.72 32.45
N CYS A 234 -22.77 4.61 32.47
CA CYS A 234 -23.78 4.34 33.49
C CYS A 234 -23.16 4.15 34.90
N GLN A 235 -21.96 3.56 35.00
CA GLN A 235 -21.27 3.43 36.29
C GLN A 235 -20.87 4.80 36.85
N THR A 236 -20.30 5.68 36.02
CA THR A 236 -19.92 7.04 36.46
C THR A 236 -21.10 7.90 36.88
N SER A 237 -22.29 7.76 36.28
CA SER A 237 -23.46 8.55 36.68
C SER A 237 -24.02 8.17 38.06
N ASN A 238 -23.83 6.92 38.49
CA ASN A 238 -24.31 6.46 39.79
C ASN A 238 -23.40 6.92 40.94
N THR A 239 -22.09 7.01 40.70
CA THR A 239 -21.13 7.50 41.71
C THR A 239 -21.28 9.00 42.02
N THR A 240 -21.74 9.81 41.06
CA THR A 240 -21.93 11.25 41.28
C THR A 240 -23.20 11.59 42.05
N LYS A 241 -24.19 10.68 42.10
CA LYS A 241 -25.42 10.87 42.89
C LYS A 241 -25.27 10.55 44.37
N MET A 242 -24.13 9.98 44.78
CA MET A 242 -23.85 9.63 46.18
C MET A 242 -22.91 10.61 46.88
N LYS A 243 -22.62 11.75 46.25
CA LYS A 243 -21.93 12.90 46.84
C LYS A 243 -22.87 14.08 46.85
#